data_AF-A0A0Q5V7S5-F1
#
_entry.id   AF-A0A0Q5V7S5-F1
#
_cell.length_a   1.000
_cell.length_b   1.000
_cell.length_c   1.000
_cell.angle_alpha   90.00
_cell.angle_beta   90.00
_cell.angle_gamma   90.00
#
_symmetry.space_group_name_H-M   'P 1'
#
loop_
_entity.id
_entity.type
_entity.pdbx_description
1 polymer ?
#
loop_
_entity_poly.entity_id
_entity_poly.type
_entity_poly.pdbx_seq_one_letter_code
_entity_poly.pdbx_strand_id
1 'polypeptide(L)'
;MSDPRLQVDVSEWELACCGGPLQSGDVVSWRLLFIEDAAAPEQLWTATPVGDVGPERTARVLDGNGVQVAWTVRGRELPTGIVRLRGRFTATWHGGDWTDDLPPVRGRVERIQLVRELFEETHGAVPDDHSSTWHAAGGGRTFIVVPGAEDLADVEMAPDPTDEPEPDLRSGTYRQLTGYRVDLQLLG
;
A
#
# COMPACT_ATOMS: atom_id res chain seq x y z
N MET A 1 -19.21 -20.80 -0.37
CA MET A 1 -18.58 -19.70 0.38
C MET A 1 -18.07 -18.75 -0.67
N SER A 2 -18.38 -17.45 -0.57
CA SER A 2 -17.82 -16.47 -1.51
C SER A 2 -16.30 -16.43 -1.31
N ASP A 3 -15.55 -16.40 -2.40
CA ASP A 3 -14.09 -16.27 -2.31
C ASP A 3 -13.73 -14.96 -1.61
N PRO A 4 -12.70 -14.94 -0.75
CA PRO A 4 -12.30 -13.74 -0.04
C PRO A 4 -11.83 -12.67 -1.03
N ARG A 5 -12.27 -11.44 -0.77
CA ARG A 5 -11.92 -10.25 -1.55
C ARG A 5 -10.93 -9.40 -0.78
N LEU A 6 -9.92 -8.92 -1.48
CA LEU A 6 -8.88 -8.07 -0.95
C LEU A 6 -8.81 -6.78 -1.76
N GLN A 7 -8.87 -5.64 -1.09
CA GLN A 7 -8.65 -4.36 -1.76
C GLN A 7 -7.17 -4.00 -1.66
N VAL A 8 -6.54 -3.74 -2.81
CA VAL A 8 -5.10 -3.50 -2.92
C VAL A 8 -4.85 -2.19 -3.66
N ASP A 9 -4.12 -1.29 -3.04
CA ASP A 9 -3.66 -0.05 -3.66
C ASP A 9 -2.36 -0.32 -4.45
N VAL A 10 -2.31 0.15 -5.69
CA VAL A 10 -1.20 -0.02 -6.61
C VAL A 10 -0.74 1.36 -7.04
N SER A 11 0.50 1.71 -6.71
CA SER A 11 1.06 2.99 -7.12
C SER A 11 1.30 2.99 -8.63
N GLU A 12 1.10 4.13 -9.29
CA GLU A 12 1.34 4.27 -10.73
C GLU A 12 2.76 3.85 -11.14
N TRP A 13 3.77 4.23 -10.35
CA TRP A 13 5.18 3.89 -10.63
C TRP A 13 5.49 2.38 -10.57
N GLU A 14 4.75 1.62 -9.74
CA GLU A 14 4.92 0.16 -9.67
C GLU A 14 4.47 -0.47 -10.99
N LEU A 15 3.34 -0.01 -11.56
CA LEU A 15 2.88 -0.42 -12.88
C LEU A 15 3.86 0.03 -13.97
N ALA A 16 4.38 1.26 -13.88
CA ALA A 16 5.34 1.82 -14.85
C ALA A 16 6.60 0.99 -15.00
N CYS A 17 7.14 0.54 -13.87
CA CYS A 17 8.48 -0.03 -13.85
C CYS A 17 8.45 -1.55 -14.04
N CYS A 18 7.50 -2.24 -13.39
CA CYS A 18 7.49 -3.71 -13.36
C CYS A 18 6.11 -4.36 -13.50
N GLY A 19 5.02 -3.64 -13.22
CA GLY A 19 3.68 -4.21 -13.20
C GLY A 19 3.00 -4.33 -14.55
N GLY A 20 3.26 -3.40 -15.47
CA GLY A 20 2.55 -3.27 -16.74
C GLY A 20 1.08 -2.84 -16.56
N PRO A 21 0.32 -2.72 -17.66
CA PRO A 21 -1.10 -2.40 -17.60
C PRO A 21 -1.90 -3.51 -16.89
N LEU A 22 -2.97 -3.14 -16.18
CA LEU A 22 -3.91 -4.07 -15.54
C LEU A 22 -5.29 -3.93 -16.14
N GLN A 23 -5.99 -5.05 -16.31
CA GLN A 23 -7.39 -5.08 -16.74
C GLN A 23 -8.26 -5.90 -15.79
N SER A 24 -9.55 -5.56 -15.75
CA SER A 24 -10.54 -6.40 -15.08
C SER A 24 -10.55 -7.80 -15.69
N GLY A 25 -10.50 -8.82 -14.84
CA GLY A 25 -10.40 -10.22 -15.21
C GLY A 25 -8.97 -10.77 -15.24
N ASP A 26 -7.93 -9.92 -15.17
CA ASP A 26 -6.54 -10.39 -15.14
C ASP A 26 -6.26 -11.25 -13.91
N VAL A 27 -5.39 -12.23 -14.07
CA VAL A 27 -4.85 -13.02 -12.96
C VAL A 27 -3.48 -12.47 -12.62
N VAL A 28 -3.34 -11.97 -11.40
CA VAL A 28 -2.14 -11.30 -10.91
C VAL A 28 -1.52 -12.08 -9.76
N SER A 29 -0.24 -11.79 -9.48
CA SER A 29 0.54 -12.38 -8.42
C SER A 29 1.43 -11.30 -7.82
N TRP A 30 1.04 -10.76 -6.67
CA TRP A 30 1.66 -9.57 -6.08
C TRP A 30 2.20 -9.84 -4.69
N ARG A 31 3.36 -9.28 -4.38
CA ARG A 31 3.75 -9.14 -2.96
C ARG A 31 3.01 -7.94 -2.38
N LEU A 32 2.58 -8.08 -1.14
CA LEU A 32 1.77 -7.06 -0.49
C LEU A 32 2.48 -6.49 0.74
N LEU A 33 2.41 -5.17 0.87
CA LEU A 33 2.77 -4.45 2.08
C LEU A 33 1.49 -4.06 2.82
N PHE A 34 1.56 -4.02 4.14
CA PHE A 34 0.53 -3.52 5.03
C PHE A 34 0.92 -2.13 5.53
N ILE A 35 0.10 -1.14 5.19
CA ILE A 35 0.24 0.24 5.64
C ILE A 35 -0.84 0.51 6.67
N GLU A 36 -0.45 0.96 7.87
CA GLU A 36 -1.43 1.34 8.89
C GLU A 36 -2.26 2.54 8.43
N ASP A 37 -3.57 2.45 8.66
CA ASP A 37 -4.55 3.45 8.27
C ASP A 37 -5.68 3.44 9.30
N ALA A 38 -5.83 4.54 10.04
CA ALA A 38 -6.82 4.65 11.11
C ALA A 38 -8.27 4.56 10.62
N ALA A 39 -8.53 4.93 9.36
CA ALA A 39 -9.85 4.88 8.74
C ALA A 39 -10.22 3.47 8.26
N ALA A 40 -9.25 2.57 8.12
CA ALA A 40 -9.49 1.19 7.70
C ALA A 40 -10.15 0.35 8.81
N PRO A 41 -10.90 -0.71 8.44
CA PRO A 41 -11.45 -1.64 9.42
C PRO A 41 -10.35 -2.39 10.16
N GLU A 42 -10.59 -2.67 11.44
CA GLU A 42 -9.67 -3.43 12.28
C GLU A 42 -9.69 -4.92 11.95
N GLN A 43 -8.51 -5.53 11.86
CA GLN A 43 -8.30 -6.91 11.48
C GLN A 43 -7.35 -7.60 12.47
N LEU A 44 -7.57 -8.90 12.67
CA LEU A 44 -6.70 -9.76 13.48
C LEU A 44 -5.58 -10.34 12.62
N TRP A 45 -4.36 -10.27 13.13
CA TRP A 45 -3.16 -10.77 12.46
C TRP A 45 -2.30 -11.59 13.41
N THR A 46 -1.59 -12.57 12.87
CA THR A 46 -0.46 -13.21 13.53
C THR A 46 0.82 -12.55 13.06
N ALA A 47 1.47 -11.82 13.95
CA ALA A 47 2.70 -11.08 13.69
C ALA A 47 3.93 -11.95 13.99
N THR A 48 4.79 -12.15 13.00
CA THR A 48 6.00 -12.98 13.11
C THR A 48 7.27 -12.20 12.70
N PRO A 49 8.44 -12.56 13.28
CA PRO A 49 9.72 -11.96 12.90
C PRO A 49 10.18 -12.47 11.52
N VAL A 50 11.01 -11.69 10.82
CA VAL A 50 11.69 -12.12 9.57
C VAL A 50 13.11 -12.57 9.91
N GLY A 51 13.39 -13.87 9.88
CA GLY A 51 14.74 -14.40 10.06
C GLY A 51 15.38 -14.15 11.44
N ASP A 52 16.70 -14.33 11.52
CA ASP A 52 17.53 -14.38 12.73
C ASP A 52 17.92 -12.96 13.24
N VAL A 53 16.96 -12.04 13.28
CA VAL A 53 17.17 -10.64 13.70
C VAL A 53 17.23 -10.51 15.21
N GLY A 54 18.43 -10.76 15.77
CA GLY A 54 18.92 -10.16 17.01
C GLY A 54 18.02 -10.24 18.27
N PRO A 55 18.41 -9.60 19.38
CA PRO A 55 17.62 -9.63 20.62
C PRO A 55 16.29 -8.85 20.53
N GLU A 56 16.10 -8.04 19.50
CA GLU A 56 14.89 -7.21 19.29
C GLU A 56 13.86 -7.98 18.44
N ARG A 57 13.02 -8.76 19.13
CA ARG A 57 11.95 -9.64 18.62
C ARG A 57 10.80 -8.89 17.92
N THR A 58 11.10 -7.94 17.04
CA THR A 58 10.10 -7.13 16.35
C THR A 58 9.53 -7.90 15.17
N ALA A 59 8.21 -8.01 15.11
CA ALA A 59 7.53 -8.65 14.00
C ALA A 59 7.57 -7.75 12.76
N ARG A 60 7.71 -8.36 11.59
CA ARG A 60 7.74 -7.68 10.28
C ARG A 60 6.84 -8.36 9.24
N VAL A 61 6.31 -9.55 9.55
CA VAL A 61 5.33 -10.25 8.73
C VAL A 61 4.01 -10.32 9.47
N LEU A 62 2.92 -10.10 8.74
CA LEU A 62 1.57 -10.35 9.21
C LEU A 62 0.96 -11.49 8.41
N ASP A 63 0.43 -12.49 9.12
CA ASP A 63 -0.32 -13.61 8.55
C ASP A 63 -1.77 -13.54 9.03
N GLY A 64 -2.70 -13.51 8.09
CA GLY A 64 -4.13 -13.40 8.37
C GLY A 64 -4.95 -13.32 7.10
N ASN A 65 -6.25 -13.65 7.18
CA ASN A 65 -7.20 -13.52 6.08
C ASN A 65 -6.77 -14.24 4.78
N GLY A 66 -5.99 -15.32 4.89
CA GLY A 66 -5.50 -16.10 3.75
C GLY A 66 -4.33 -15.45 3.00
N VAL A 67 -3.69 -14.42 3.55
CA VAL A 67 -2.55 -13.74 2.94
C VAL A 67 -1.41 -13.55 3.95
N GLN A 68 -0.19 -13.45 3.41
CA GLN A 68 0.99 -13.05 4.16
C GLN A 68 1.51 -11.74 3.59
N VAL A 69 1.73 -10.74 4.44
CA VAL A 69 2.08 -9.37 4.03
C VAL A 69 3.20 -8.80 4.89
N ALA A 70 3.99 -7.87 4.35
CA ALA A 70 5.03 -7.18 5.10
C ALA A 70 4.45 -6.00 5.87
N TRP A 71 4.76 -5.89 7.16
CA TRP A 71 4.49 -4.68 7.94
C TRP A 71 5.66 -3.70 7.82
N THR A 72 5.42 -2.52 7.24
CA THR A 72 6.48 -1.58 6.85
C THR A 72 6.48 -0.27 7.62
N VAL A 73 5.76 -0.19 8.75
CA VAL A 73 5.70 1.02 9.57
C VAL A 73 7.07 1.29 10.21
N ARG A 74 7.62 2.47 9.94
CA ARG A 74 8.92 2.92 10.46
C ARG A 74 8.78 3.51 11.86
N GLY A 75 9.83 3.40 12.67
CA GLY A 75 9.90 4.02 14.00
C GLY A 75 9.03 3.36 15.08
N ARG A 76 8.30 2.30 14.73
CA ARG A 76 7.48 1.52 15.65
C ARG A 76 7.93 0.07 15.69
N GLU A 77 7.83 -0.51 16.88
CA GLU A 77 7.99 -1.94 17.09
C GLU A 77 6.63 -2.62 17.08
N LEU A 78 6.53 -3.75 16.38
CA LEU A 78 5.36 -4.62 16.42
C LEU A 78 5.69 -5.84 17.28
N PRO A 79 4.91 -6.14 18.34
CA PRO A 79 5.10 -7.34 19.12
C PRO A 79 4.78 -8.59 18.29
N THR A 80 5.47 -9.69 18.59
CA THR A 80 5.15 -10.99 18.01
C THR A 80 3.88 -11.59 18.65
N GLY A 81 3.15 -12.39 17.87
CA GLY A 81 1.91 -13.03 18.29
C GLY A 81 0.66 -12.38 17.69
N ILE A 82 -0.49 -12.55 18.34
CA ILE A 82 -1.77 -12.06 17.81
C ILE A 82 -1.90 -10.57 18.08
N VAL A 83 -2.13 -9.78 17.04
CA VAL A 83 -2.31 -8.33 17.09
C VAL A 83 -3.59 -7.91 16.37
N ARG A 84 -4.11 -6.73 16.74
CA ARG A 84 -5.20 -6.05 16.02
C ARG A 84 -4.67 -4.80 15.37
N LEU A 85 -4.81 -4.69 14.06
CA LEU A 85 -4.30 -3.57 13.27
C LEU A 85 -5.36 -3.10 12.28
N ARG A 86 -5.30 -1.81 11.95
CA ARG A 86 -6.09 -1.19 10.89
C ARG A 86 -5.14 -0.75 9.79
N GLY A 87 -5.46 -1.08 8.55
CA GLY A 87 -4.58 -0.73 7.45
C GLY A 87 -5.10 -1.11 6.09
N ARG A 88 -4.35 -0.67 5.08
CA ARG A 88 -4.55 -0.95 3.66
C ARG A 88 -3.42 -1.84 3.16
N PHE A 89 -3.70 -2.55 2.07
CA PHE A 89 -2.71 -3.33 1.35
C PHE A 89 -2.20 -2.53 0.17
N THR A 90 -0.90 -2.59 -0.08
CA THR A 90 -0.33 -2.07 -1.32
C THR A 90 0.48 -3.14 -2.04
N ALA A 91 0.29 -3.24 -3.35
CA ALA A 91 1.07 -4.14 -4.19
C ALA A 91 2.46 -3.56 -4.42
N THR A 92 3.47 -4.43 -4.41
CA THR A 92 4.84 -4.04 -4.75
C THR A 92 5.53 -5.11 -5.59
N TRP A 93 6.30 -4.64 -6.58
CA TRP A 93 7.20 -5.46 -7.38
C TRP A 93 8.65 -5.28 -6.93
N HIS A 94 8.97 -4.10 -6.40
CA HIS A 94 10.30 -3.74 -5.93
C HIS A 94 10.53 -4.12 -4.48
N GLY A 95 9.45 -4.31 -3.73
CA GLY A 95 9.53 -4.72 -2.34
C GLY A 95 10.11 -3.65 -1.41
N GLY A 96 10.77 -4.14 -0.37
CA GLY A 96 11.71 -3.48 0.53
C GLY A 96 12.75 -4.52 0.97
N ASP A 97 13.76 -4.13 1.76
CA ASP A 97 14.96 -4.93 2.06
C ASP A 97 14.73 -6.38 2.57
N TRP A 98 13.50 -6.76 2.93
CA TRP A 98 13.12 -8.09 3.45
C TRP A 98 11.82 -8.67 2.84
N THR A 99 11.24 -8.05 1.82
CA THR A 99 9.95 -8.49 1.27
C THR A 99 10.10 -9.60 0.23
N ASP A 100 11.30 -9.81 -0.30
CA ASP A 100 11.55 -10.78 -1.38
C ASP A 100 11.21 -12.22 -0.98
N ASP A 101 11.33 -12.52 0.31
CA ASP A 101 11.04 -13.83 0.91
C ASP A 101 9.54 -14.08 1.14
N LEU A 102 8.68 -13.05 0.98
CA LEU A 102 7.24 -13.24 1.14
C LEU A 102 6.63 -13.89 -0.10
N PRO A 103 5.75 -14.89 0.09
CA PRO A 103 5.02 -15.50 -1.01
C PRO A 103 4.09 -14.46 -1.64
N PRO A 104 4.06 -14.35 -2.98
CA PRO A 104 3.12 -13.45 -3.62
C PRO A 104 1.68 -13.95 -3.42
N VAL A 105 0.77 -13.00 -3.21
CA VAL A 105 -0.67 -13.22 -3.17
C VAL A 105 -1.18 -13.26 -4.60
N ARG A 106 -1.86 -14.37 -4.94
CA ARG A 106 -2.45 -14.58 -6.26
C ARG A 106 -3.94 -14.27 -6.23
N GLY A 107 -4.42 -13.57 -7.25
CA GLY A 107 -5.84 -13.25 -7.34
C GLY A 107 -6.27 -12.87 -8.75
N ARG A 108 -7.59 -12.75 -8.93
CA ARG A 108 -8.20 -12.20 -10.13
C ARG A 108 -8.70 -10.79 -9.87
N VAL A 109 -8.34 -9.86 -10.75
CA VAL A 109 -8.83 -8.48 -10.72
C VAL A 109 -10.33 -8.48 -11.02
N GLU A 110 -11.15 -8.02 -10.08
CA GLU A 110 -12.60 -7.86 -10.29
C GLU A 110 -12.98 -6.45 -10.69
N ARG A 111 -12.29 -5.45 -10.12
CA ARG A 111 -12.54 -4.03 -10.35
C ARG A 111 -11.28 -3.23 -10.18
N ILE A 112 -11.15 -2.18 -10.98
CA ILE A 112 -10.07 -1.20 -10.89
C ILE A 112 -10.69 0.19 -10.72
N GLN A 113 -10.20 0.93 -9.74
CA GLN A 113 -10.52 2.35 -9.56
C GLN A 113 -9.24 3.16 -9.73
N LEU A 114 -9.29 4.20 -10.54
CA LEU A 114 -8.30 5.27 -10.51
C LEU A 114 -8.47 6.05 -9.20
N VAL A 115 -7.38 6.20 -8.46
CA VAL A 115 -7.30 6.95 -7.21
C VAL A 115 -6.49 8.20 -7.46
N ARG A 116 -7.06 9.36 -7.15
CA ARG A 116 -6.35 10.64 -7.08
C ARG A 116 -6.38 11.12 -5.64
N GLU A 117 -5.23 11.13 -5.00
CA GLU A 117 -5.10 11.47 -3.59
C GLU A 117 -4.28 12.76 -3.43
N LEU A 118 -4.82 13.72 -2.68
CA LEU A 118 -4.15 14.97 -2.37
C LEU A 118 -3.35 14.84 -1.07
N PHE A 119 -2.13 15.35 -1.09
CA PHE A 119 -1.21 15.41 0.02
C PHE A 119 -0.85 16.84 0.34
N GLU A 120 -0.60 17.14 1.62
CA GLU A 120 -0.09 18.42 2.10
C GLU A 120 1.28 18.25 2.74
N GLU A 121 2.19 19.16 2.43
CA GLU A 121 3.51 19.27 3.05
C GLU A 121 3.35 19.69 4.51
N THR A 122 3.83 18.85 5.41
CA THR A 122 3.94 19.19 6.82
C THR A 122 5.37 19.57 7.18
N HIS A 123 5.51 20.62 7.98
CA HIS A 123 6.80 21.09 8.52
C HIS A 123 7.05 20.58 9.95
N GLY A 124 6.32 19.55 10.40
CA GLY A 124 6.39 18.98 11.74
C GLY A 124 6.49 17.46 11.76
N ALA A 125 6.42 16.87 12.97
CA ALA A 125 6.33 15.42 13.12
C ALA A 125 5.05 14.91 12.43
N VAL A 126 5.17 13.82 11.68
CA VAL A 126 4.02 13.09 11.14
C VAL A 126 3.28 12.51 12.34
N PRO A 127 1.99 12.80 12.53
CA PRO A 127 1.24 12.17 13.60
C PRO A 127 1.20 10.65 13.39
N ASP A 128 1.23 9.87 14.48
CA ASP A 128 1.36 8.40 14.44
C ASP A 128 0.22 7.70 13.69
N ASP A 129 -0.90 8.39 13.46
CA ASP A 129 -2.10 7.93 12.74
C ASP A 129 -2.13 8.31 11.26
N HIS A 130 -1.10 8.98 10.75
CA HIS A 130 -0.97 9.33 9.33
C HIS A 130 0.14 8.50 8.66
N SER A 131 -0.18 7.83 7.55
CA SER A 131 0.83 7.21 6.70
C SER A 131 1.61 8.29 5.95
N SER A 132 2.89 8.48 6.27
CA SER A 132 3.81 9.24 5.40
C SER A 132 4.29 8.31 4.28
N THR A 133 3.52 8.23 3.20
CA THR A 133 3.90 7.42 2.02
C THR A 133 5.08 8.03 1.24
N TRP A 134 5.47 9.27 1.55
CA TRP A 134 6.55 9.96 0.87
C TRP A 134 7.50 10.67 1.84
N HIS A 135 8.62 10.00 2.16
CA HIS A 135 9.88 10.72 2.30
C HIS A 135 10.38 10.94 0.88
N ALA A 136 10.30 12.17 0.39
CA ALA A 136 10.93 12.53 -0.87
C ALA A 136 12.39 12.09 -0.84
N ALA A 137 12.74 11.13 -1.68
CA ALA A 137 14.11 10.68 -1.89
C ALA A 137 15.00 11.92 -2.09
N GLY A 138 15.76 12.29 -1.06
CA GLY A 138 16.75 13.38 -1.09
C GLY A 138 16.35 14.77 -0.57
N GLY A 139 15.14 15.01 -0.07
CA GLY A 139 14.67 16.39 0.22
C GLY A 139 14.34 16.76 1.67
N GLY A 140 14.11 15.80 2.57
CA GLY A 140 13.72 16.07 3.97
C GLY A 140 12.31 16.68 4.16
N ARG A 141 11.49 16.74 3.10
CA ARG A 141 10.11 17.23 3.14
C ARG A 141 9.16 16.05 3.35
N THR A 142 8.14 16.26 4.18
CA THR A 142 7.19 15.22 4.53
C THR A 142 5.79 15.63 4.10
N PHE A 143 5.07 14.69 3.51
CA PHE A 143 3.72 14.90 3.01
C PHE A 143 2.76 13.97 3.74
N ILE A 144 1.61 14.49 4.14
CA ILE A 144 0.51 13.71 4.72
C ILE A 144 -0.70 13.77 3.80
N VAL A 145 -1.47 12.69 3.75
CA VAL A 145 -2.76 12.66 3.03
C VAL A 145 -3.68 13.73 3.60
N VAL A 146 -4.35 14.49 2.72
CA VAL A 146 -5.45 15.39 3.09
C VAL A 146 -6.72 14.56 3.28
N PRO A 147 -7.27 14.47 4.50
CA PRO A 147 -8.42 13.60 4.77
C PRO A 147 -9.63 13.95 3.89
N GLY A 148 -10.21 12.94 3.24
CA GLY A 148 -11.39 13.09 2.38
C GLY A 148 -11.12 13.74 1.02
N ALA A 149 -9.87 14.02 0.66
CA ALA A 149 -9.47 14.51 -0.66
C ALA A 149 -9.04 13.38 -1.60
N GLU A 150 -9.72 12.23 -1.49
CA GLU A 150 -9.59 11.10 -2.40
C GLU A 150 -10.70 11.19 -3.45
N ASP A 151 -10.33 11.22 -4.72
CA ASP A 151 -11.25 11.06 -5.84
C ASP A 151 -11.07 9.66 -6.46
N LEU A 152 -12.20 8.98 -6.69
CA LEU A 152 -12.25 7.61 -7.18
C LEU A 152 -13.07 7.53 -8.46
N ALA A 153 -12.50 6.95 -9.50
CA ALA A 153 -13.20 6.67 -10.75
C ALA A 153 -13.04 5.20 -11.17
N ASP A 154 -14.13 4.49 -11.43
CA ASP A 154 -14.05 3.13 -11.98
C ASP A 154 -13.45 3.19 -13.40
N VAL A 155 -12.48 2.31 -13.66
CA VAL A 155 -11.83 2.16 -14.97
C VAL A 155 -11.78 0.68 -15.36
N GLU A 156 -11.91 0.39 -16.65
CA GLU A 156 -11.80 -1.00 -17.13
C GLU A 156 -10.33 -1.49 -17.16
N MET A 157 -9.41 -0.55 -17.38
CA MET A 157 -7.97 -0.78 -17.49
C MET A 157 -7.22 0.30 -16.70
N ALA A 158 -6.22 -0.10 -15.93
CA ALA A 158 -5.13 0.78 -15.51
C ALA A 158 -4.12 0.83 -16.66
N PRO A 159 -4.03 1.95 -17.41
CA PRO A 159 -3.13 2.03 -18.55
C PRO A 159 -1.67 1.84 -18.13
N ASP A 160 -0.83 1.47 -19.10
CA ASP A 160 0.62 1.69 -18.99
C ASP A 160 0.81 3.19 -18.69
N PRO A 161 1.53 3.58 -17.63
CA PRO A 161 1.60 4.97 -17.24
C PRO A 161 2.16 5.79 -18.40
N THR A 162 1.27 6.63 -18.93
CA THR A 162 1.64 7.69 -19.84
C THR A 162 2.26 8.80 -19.03
N ASP A 163 3.22 9.52 -19.62
CA ASP A 163 3.72 10.79 -19.10
C ASP A 163 2.56 11.80 -18.95
N GLU A 164 1.80 11.76 -17.84
CA GLU A 164 0.91 12.85 -17.45
C GLU A 164 1.58 13.70 -16.37
N PRO A 165 1.84 14.98 -16.66
CA PRO A 165 2.19 15.95 -15.63
C PRO A 165 0.93 16.54 -15.00
N GLU A 166 0.74 16.36 -13.69
CA GLU A 166 -0.11 17.20 -12.82
C GLU A 166 0.57 17.33 -11.44
N PRO A 167 0.41 18.41 -10.63
CA PRO A 167 -0.32 19.70 -10.78
C PRO A 167 0.60 20.97 -10.76
N ASP A 168 0.08 22.17 -11.13
CA ASP A 168 0.74 23.47 -10.82
C ASP A 168 0.16 24.10 -9.53
N LEU A 169 0.89 23.82 -8.46
CA LEU A 169 0.58 24.14 -7.08
C LEU A 169 1.03 25.54 -6.68
N ARG A 170 0.82 26.59 -7.51
CA ARG A 170 1.42 27.94 -7.32
C ARG A 170 1.29 28.57 -5.92
N SER A 171 0.50 28.02 -5.00
CA SER A 171 0.33 28.44 -3.61
C SER A 171 1.27 27.78 -2.58
N GLY A 172 1.96 26.70 -2.94
CA GLY A 172 3.00 26.05 -2.13
C GLY A 172 2.52 25.31 -0.88
N THR A 173 2.21 24.01 -1.03
CA THR A 173 2.46 22.89 -0.08
C THR A 173 1.74 21.60 -0.49
N TYR A 174 0.90 21.55 -1.52
CA TYR A 174 0.18 20.31 -1.87
C TYR A 174 0.91 19.44 -2.90
N ARG A 175 0.55 18.16 -3.01
CA ARG A 175 0.93 17.24 -4.11
C ARG A 175 -0.25 16.33 -4.40
N GLN A 176 -0.47 15.98 -5.65
CA GLN A 176 -1.44 14.96 -6.01
C GLN A 176 -0.67 13.72 -6.46
N LEU A 177 -1.10 12.55 -5.99
CA LEU A 177 -0.61 11.27 -6.49
C LEU A 177 -1.76 10.52 -7.14
N THR A 178 -1.42 9.87 -8.23
CA THR A 178 -2.32 8.97 -8.94
C THR A 178 -1.89 7.53 -8.66
N GLY A 179 -2.88 6.67 -8.49
CA GLY A 179 -2.69 5.23 -8.31
C GLY A 179 -3.95 4.49 -8.66
N TYR A 180 -3.98 3.21 -8.35
CA TYR A 180 -5.12 2.35 -8.64
C TYR A 180 -5.51 1.58 -7.40
N ARG A 181 -6.81 1.48 -7.13
CA ARG A 181 -7.36 0.61 -6.10
C ARG A 181 -8.02 -0.56 -6.79
N VAL A 182 -7.54 -1.75 -6.49
CA VAL A 182 -7.93 -2.99 -7.15
C VAL A 182 -8.64 -3.89 -6.17
N ASP A 183 -9.87 -4.29 -6.51
CA ASP A 183 -10.56 -5.35 -5.80
C ASP A 183 -10.11 -6.69 -6.39
N LEU A 184 -9.47 -7.50 -5.55
CA LEU A 184 -8.83 -8.76 -5.91
C LEU A 184 -9.62 -9.94 -5.31
N GLN A 185 -10.13 -10.82 -6.16
CA GLN A 185 -10.66 -12.12 -5.74
C GLN A 185 -9.48 -13.08 -5.54
N LEU A 186 -9.25 -13.53 -4.30
CA LEU A 186 -8.12 -14.43 -4.03
C LEU A 186 -8.31 -15.79 -4.70
N LEU A 187 -7.24 -16.32 -5.28
CA LEU A 187 -7.19 -17.66 -5.85
C LEU A 187 -6.42 -18.57 -4.88
N GLY A 188 -7.11 -19.59 -4.34
CA GLY A 188 -6.52 -20.58 -3.43
C GLY A 188 -5.58 -21.58 -4.10
#